data_AF-A0A6M3JRN8-F1
#
_entry.id   AF-A0A6M3JRN8-F1
#
_cell.length_a   1.000
_cell.length_b   1.000
_cell.length_c   1.000
_cell.angle_alpha   90.00
_cell.angle_beta   90.00
_cell.angle_gamma   90.00
#
_symmetry.space_group_name_H-M   'P 1'
#
loop_
_entity.id
_entity.type
_entity.pdbx_description
1 polymer ?
#
loop_
_entity_poly.entity_id
_entity_poly.type
_entity_poly.pdbx_seq_one_letter_code
_entity_poly.pdbx_strand_id
1 'polypeptide(L)' 'MNFFTLGSVGLVSWAICTDLPEEEAIAYANRMNPTGISSRWQLSEDKFPGGEENPHDCIDDPGSKHYLLVC' A
#
# COMPACT_ATOMS: atom_id res chain seq x y z
N MET A 1 15.14 -5.82 -2.15
CA MET A 1 13.90 -5.20 -1.63
C MET A 1 13.59 -4.03 -2.53
N ASN A 2 12.58 -4.18 -3.37
CA ASN A 2 12.12 -3.15 -4.29
C ASN A 2 10.82 -2.59 -3.70
N PHE A 3 10.72 -1.26 -3.56
CA PHE A 3 9.54 -0.61 -3.00
C PHE A 3 9.13 0.55 -3.91
N PHE A 4 7.95 0.45 -4.51
CA PHE A 4 7.42 1.45 -5.43
C PHE A 4 6.19 2.11 -4.82
N THR A 5 6.12 3.44 -4.96
CA THR A 5 5.14 4.28 -4.25
C THR A 5 4.32 5.09 -5.25
N LEU A 6 2.99 4.96 -5.21
CA LEU A 6 2.08 5.81 -5.97
C LEU A 6 1.15 6.57 -5.02
N GLY A 7 1.58 7.74 -4.52
CA GLY A 7 0.83 8.58 -3.57
C GLY A 7 1.55 9.91 -3.24
N SER A 8 0.84 10.86 -2.61
CA SER A 8 1.36 12.17 -2.20
C SER A 8 0.83 12.59 -0.82
N VAL A 9 1.60 13.38 -0.06
CA VAL A 9 1.16 13.95 1.22
C VAL A 9 -0.15 14.72 1.03
N GLY A 10 -1.16 14.39 1.84
CA GLY A 10 -2.52 14.94 1.72
C GLY A 10 -3.51 14.08 0.90
N LEU A 11 -3.07 12.96 0.31
CA LEU A 11 -3.98 11.92 -0.19
C LEU A 11 -4.39 10.99 0.95
N VAL A 12 -5.68 10.63 0.96
CA VAL A 12 -6.27 9.67 1.91
C VAL A 12 -6.05 8.21 1.50
N SER A 13 -5.38 7.97 0.36
CA SER A 13 -5.10 6.64 -0.17
C SER A 13 -3.72 6.53 -0.80
N TRP A 14 -3.14 5.34 -0.75
CA TRP A 14 -1.81 5.04 -1.28
C TRP A 14 -1.72 3.59 -1.75
N ALA A 15 -1.37 3.37 -3.02
CA ALA A 15 -1.06 2.03 -3.53
C ALA A 15 0.44 1.74 -3.45
N ILE A 16 0.80 0.57 -2.93
CA ILE A 16 2.18 0.06 -2.84
C ILE A 16 2.29 -1.32 -3.51
N CYS A 17 3.45 -1.61 -4.09
CA CYS A 17 3.81 -2.93 -4.63
C CYS A 17 5.08 -3.41 -3.91
N THR A 18 5.01 -4.59 -3.28
CA THR A 18 6.12 -5.12 -2.46
C THR A 18 6.04 -6.64 -2.27
N ASP A 19 7.18 -7.28 -2.02
CA ASP A 19 7.32 -8.69 -1.63
C ASP A 19 7.20 -8.91 -0.11
N LEU A 20 7.07 -7.83 0.66
CA LEU A 20 6.86 -7.89 2.10
C LEU A 20 5.47 -8.44 2.45
N PRO A 21 5.35 -9.23 3.54
CA PRO A 21 4.06 -9.54 4.16
C PRO A 21 3.29 -8.27 4.55
N GLU A 22 1.96 -8.36 4.60
CA GLU A 22 1.08 -7.21 4.82
C GLU A 22 1.45 -6.37 6.06
N GLU A 23 1.62 -7.00 7.22
CA GLU A 23 1.97 -6.29 8.46
C GLU A 23 3.30 -5.52 8.32
N GLU A 24 4.29 -6.14 7.67
CA GLU A 24 5.60 -5.52 7.43
C GLU A 24 5.52 -4.40 6.40
N ALA A 25 4.71 -4.58 5.36
CA ALA A 25 4.47 -3.56 4.33
C ALA A 25 3.83 -2.31 4.93
N ILE A 26 2.81 -2.47 5.78
CA ILE A 26 2.12 -1.36 6.47
C ILE A 26 3.06 -0.69 7.48
N ALA A 27 3.84 -1.46 8.24
CA ALA A 27 4.82 -0.92 9.17
C ALA A 27 5.90 -0.12 8.43
N TYR A 28 6.38 -0.63 7.30
CA TYR A 28 7.35 0.04 6.45
C TYR A 28 6.80 1.34 5.85
N ALA A 29 5.56 1.31 5.33
CA ALA A 29 4.86 2.47 4.80
C ALA A 29 4.74 3.60 5.85
N ASN A 30 4.30 3.27 7.06
CA ASN A 30 4.19 4.23 8.17
C ASN A 30 5.53 4.80 8.65
N ARG A 31 6.63 4.05 8.47
CA ARG A 31 7.99 4.51 8.82
C ARG A 31 8.58 5.43 7.75
N MET A 32 8.44 5.06 6.47
CA MET A 32 9.12 5.73 5.36
C MET A 32 8.36 6.97 4.86
N ASN A 33 7.03 6.91 4.83
CA ASN A 33 6.20 7.99 4.34
C ASN A 33 4.92 8.11 5.17
N PRO A 34 5.02 8.57 6.43
CA PRO A 34 3.83 8.76 7.27
C PRO A 34 2.86 9.77 6.64
N THR A 35 1.59 9.62 6.96
CA THR A 35 0.47 10.43 6.42
C THR A 35 0.58 11.93 6.70
N GLY A 36 1.38 12.32 7.70
CA GLY A 36 1.49 13.70 8.18
C GLY A 36 0.31 14.18 9.04
N ILE A 37 -0.65 13.30 9.33
CA ILE A 37 -1.80 13.55 10.21
C ILE A 37 -1.85 12.51 11.36
N SER A 38 -2.85 12.60 12.24
CA SER A 38 -3.00 11.68 13.38
C SER A 38 -3.27 10.24 12.97
N SER A 39 -3.95 10.02 11.84
CA SER A 39 -4.21 8.69 11.31
C SER A 39 -2.97 8.07 10.70
N ARG A 40 -2.75 6.77 10.92
CA ARG A 40 -1.68 5.99 10.28
C ARG A 40 -2.20 5.34 9.00
N TRP A 41 -1.30 4.95 8.11
CA TRP A 41 -1.67 4.08 7.00
C TRP A 41 -2.15 2.74 7.55
N GLN A 42 -3.26 2.27 7.02
CA GLN A 42 -3.87 0.96 7.28
C GLN A 42 -4.35 0.36 5.96
N LEU A 43 -4.56 -0.95 5.92
CA LEU A 43 -5.12 -1.61 4.74
C LEU A 43 -6.52 -1.07 4.45
N SER A 44 -6.80 -0.75 3.20
CA SER A 44 -8.14 -0.36 2.75
C SER A 44 -9.06 -1.57 2.68
N GLU A 45 -10.31 -1.41 3.13
CA GLU A 45 -11.40 -2.37 2.90
C GLU A 45 -11.96 -2.29 1.46
N ASP A 46 -11.58 -1.25 0.71
CA ASP A 46 -12.01 -1.07 -0.67
C ASP A 46 -11.21 -1.95 -1.64
N LYS A 47 -11.85 -2.24 -2.78
CA LYS A 47 -11.18 -2.83 -3.94
C LYS A 47 -10.39 -1.78 -4.70
N PHE A 48 -9.45 -2.24 -5.52
CA PHE A 48 -8.81 -1.35 -6.49
C PHE A 48 -9.83 -0.85 -7.53
N PRO A 49 -9.60 0.31 -8.17
CA PRO A 49 -10.51 0.85 -9.18
C PRO A 49 -10.79 -0.08 -10.37
N GLY A 50 -9.90 -1.05 -10.65
CA GLY A 50 -10.09 -2.08 -11.69
C GLY A 50 -10.99 -3.24 -11.25
N GLY A 51 -11.40 -3.28 -9.98
CA GLY A 51 -12.23 -4.31 -9.38
C GLY A 51 -11.44 -5.44 -8.70
N GLU A 52 -10.10 -5.36 -8.69
CA GLU A 52 -9.24 -6.32 -8.02
C GLU A 52 -9.36 -6.22 -6.50
N GLU A 53 -9.25 -7.38 -5.83
CA GLU A 53 -9.24 -7.45 -4.37
C GLU A 53 -8.00 -6.76 -3.78
N ASN A 54 -8.10 -6.39 -2.51
CA ASN A 54 -6.99 -5.88 -1.74
C ASN A 54 -6.64 -6.86 -0.61
N PRO A 55 -5.44 -7.48 -0.59
CA PRO A 55 -4.38 -7.40 -1.61
C PRO A 55 -4.60 -8.33 -2.81
N HIS A 56 -3.90 -8.07 -3.91
CA HIS A 56 -3.78 -8.97 -5.07
C HIS A 56 -2.35 -9.09 -5.59
N ASP A 57 -2.07 -10.12 -6.39
CA ASP A 57 -0.73 -10.36 -6.93
C ASP A 57 -0.36 -9.36 -8.03
N CYS A 58 0.90 -8.92 -8.03
CA CYS A 58 1.43 -8.09 -9.10
C CYS A 58 1.73 -8.95 -10.33
N ILE A 59 1.13 -8.62 -11.48
CA ILE A 59 1.38 -9.34 -12.75
C ILE A 59 2.77 -9.01 -13.30
N ASP A 60 3.24 -7.79 -13.07
CA ASP A 60 4.52 -7.29 -13.60
C ASP A 60 5.74 -7.70 -12.74
N ASP A 61 5.53 -7.99 -11.46
CA ASP A 61 6.58 -8.39 -10.50
C ASP A 61 6.16 -9.65 -9.72
N PRO A 62 6.40 -10.85 -10.27
CA PRO A 62 6.00 -12.10 -9.65
C PRO A 62 6.58 -12.29 -8.24
N GLY A 63 5.72 -12.53 -7.26
CA GLY A 63 6.09 -12.65 -5.85
C GLY A 63 5.77 -11.40 -5.03
N SER A 64 5.53 -10.27 -5.69
CA SER A 64 5.05 -9.05 -5.04
C SER A 64 3.52 -8.98 -5.03
N LYS A 65 2.99 -8.26 -4.05
CA LYS A 65 1.56 -7.95 -3.91
C LYS A 65 1.32 -6.45 -3.97
N HIS A 66 0.17 -6.09 -4.54
CA HIS A 66 -0.38 -4.75 -4.46
C HIS A 66 -1.22 -4.60 -3.19
N TYR A 67 -0.92 -3.57 -2.41
CA TYR A 67 -1.71 -3.16 -1.25
C TYR A 67 -2.25 -1.76 -1.47
N LEU A 68 -3.56 -1.59 -1.30
CA LEU A 68 -4.18 -0.28 -1.17
C LEU A 68 -4.25 0.08 0.31
N LEU A 69 -3.60 1.18 0.68
CA LEU A 69 -3.58 1.73 2.02
C LEU A 69 -4.42 3.01 2.07
N VAL A 70 -5.02 3.28 3.22
CA VAL A 70 -5.79 4.51 3.51
C VAL A 70 -5.43 5.06 4.89
N CYS A 71 -5.79 6.32 5.17
CA CYS A 71 -5.60 6.96 6.47
C CYS A 71 -6.83 7.74 6.93
#